data_AF-A0A0B6RUN7-F1
#
_entry.id   AF-A0A0B6RUN7-F1
#
_cell.length_a   1.000
_cell.length_b   1.000
_cell.length_c   1.000
_cell.angle_alpha   90.00
_cell.angle_beta   90.00
_cell.angle_gamma   90.00
#
_symmetry.space_group_name_H-M   'P 1'
#
loop_
_entity.id
_entity.type
_entity.pdbx_description
1 polymer ?
#
loop_
_entity_poly.entity_id
_entity_poly.type
_entity_poly.pdbx_seq_one_letter_code
_entity_poly.pdbx_strand_id
1 'polypeptide(L)'
;MSREHISHALRDLLPRLWIFSLRVAGNPGDAEALLRLACPRVFAAPARLGPRTSLPGWFFSVVCRVWLDQARSQPPARGRAPSAPAASRDHAPEHADVVDAVTCLVGPPRLAFMLVTLEGFSYAEAAEILGVPVDRVKRDLLQARLAIGACVAHPGAGPRPGS
;
A
#
# COMPACT_ATOMS: atom_id res chain seq x y z
N MET A 1 -14.71 22.24 3.81
CA MET A 1 -13.25 22.29 4.02
C MET A 1 -12.64 23.20 2.97
N SER A 2 -11.82 24.19 3.34
CA SER A 2 -11.17 25.08 2.35
C SER A 2 -10.00 24.36 1.67
N ARG A 3 -9.68 24.78 0.44
CA ARG A 3 -8.58 24.22 -0.37
C ARG A 3 -7.21 24.40 0.32
N GLU A 4 -7.04 25.49 1.06
CA GLU A 4 -5.84 25.80 1.83
C GLU A 4 -5.59 24.78 2.94
N HIS A 5 -6.64 24.37 3.67
CA HIS A 5 -6.53 23.32 4.69
C HIS A 5 -6.08 21.97 4.10
N ILE A 6 -6.58 21.62 2.91
CA ILE A 6 -6.18 20.38 2.20
C ILE A 6 -4.72 20.47 1.76
N SER A 7 -4.28 21.61 1.24
CA SER A 7 -2.89 21.83 0.83
C SER A 7 -1.91 21.77 2.01
N HIS A 8 -2.27 22.35 3.16
CA HIS A 8 -1.46 22.26 4.37
C HIS A 8 -1.36 20.82 4.86
N ALA A 9 -2.50 20.14 5.01
CA ALA A 9 -2.52 18.74 5.43
C ALA A 9 -1.76 17.82 4.46
N LEU A 10 -1.85 18.07 3.14
CA LEU A 10 -1.09 17.33 2.15
C LEU A 10 0.42 17.54 2.36
N ARG A 11 0.87 18.77 2.61
CA ARG A 11 2.28 19.07 2.85
C ARG A 11 2.83 18.31 4.06
N ASP A 12 2.05 18.25 5.14
CA ASP A 12 2.43 17.56 6.37
C ASP A 12 2.45 16.03 6.19
N LEU A 13 1.51 15.50 5.38
CA LEU A 13 1.38 14.07 5.11
C LEU A 13 2.28 13.58 3.98
N LEU A 14 2.82 14.47 3.14
CA LEU A 14 3.57 14.11 1.93
C LEU A 14 4.73 13.15 2.21
N PRO A 15 5.56 13.32 3.26
CA PRO A 15 6.62 12.38 3.56
C PRO A 15 6.11 10.97 3.88
N ARG A 16 4.99 10.89 4.62
CA ARG A 16 4.35 9.60 4.95
C ARG A 16 3.76 8.94 3.71
N LEU A 17 3.04 9.71 2.89
CA LEU A 17 2.46 9.24 1.64
C LEU A 17 3.55 8.80 0.64
N TRP A 18 4.69 9.47 0.62
CA TRP A 18 5.86 9.08 -0.16
C TRP A 18 6.42 7.72 0.29
N ILE A 19 6.70 7.55 1.58
CA ILE A 19 7.20 6.28 2.12
C ILE A 19 6.19 5.15 1.88
N PHE A 20 4.90 5.40 2.08
CA PHE A 20 3.85 4.44 1.79
C PHE A 20 3.84 4.06 0.31
N SER A 21 3.87 5.04 -0.59
CA SER A 21 3.84 4.81 -2.04
C SER A 21 5.08 4.08 -2.53
N LEU A 22 6.26 4.40 -2.00
CA LEU A 22 7.51 3.66 -2.25
C LEU A 22 7.39 2.20 -1.84
N ARG A 23 6.89 1.95 -0.63
CA ARG A 23 6.72 0.60 -0.10
C ARG A 23 5.67 -0.19 -0.86
N VAL A 24 4.66 0.45 -1.45
CA VAL A 24 3.64 -0.20 -2.27
C VAL A 24 4.13 -0.45 -3.71
N ALA A 25 4.83 0.52 -4.31
CA ALA A 25 5.28 0.46 -5.70
C ALA A 25 6.61 -0.29 -5.90
N GLY A 26 7.46 -0.34 -4.88
CA GLY A 26 8.76 -1.02 -4.90
C GLY A 26 9.88 -0.23 -5.60
N ASN A 27 9.59 0.89 -6.26
CA ASN A 27 10.59 1.77 -6.87
C ASN A 27 10.13 3.25 -6.84
N PRO A 28 11.08 4.21 -6.86
CA PRO A 28 10.77 5.63 -6.75
C PRO A 28 9.99 6.20 -7.93
N GLY A 29 10.23 5.72 -9.15
CA GLY A 29 9.52 6.21 -10.35
C GLY A 29 8.03 5.90 -10.31
N ASP A 30 7.67 4.66 -9.98
CA ASP A 30 6.27 4.25 -9.85
C ASP A 30 5.59 4.88 -8.63
N ALA A 31 6.33 5.09 -7.53
CA ALA A 31 5.81 5.80 -6.36
C ALA A 31 5.49 7.27 -6.67
N GLU A 32 6.37 7.96 -7.40
CA GLU A 32 6.11 9.32 -7.87
C GLU A 32 4.91 9.35 -8.82
N ALA A 33 4.86 8.43 -9.78
CA ALA A 33 3.74 8.33 -10.71
C ALA A 33 2.40 8.10 -9.97
N LEU A 34 2.40 7.26 -8.93
CA LEU A 34 1.24 7.01 -8.08
C LEU A 34 0.75 8.30 -7.41
N LEU A 35 1.65 9.06 -6.77
CA LEU A 35 1.29 10.31 -6.10
C LEU A 35 0.87 11.39 -7.09
N ARG A 36 1.54 11.50 -8.25
CA ARG A 36 1.18 12.43 -9.32
C ARG A 36 -0.24 12.18 -9.83
N LEU A 37 -0.69 10.93 -9.84
CA LEU A 37 -2.08 10.55 -10.17
C LEU A 37 -3.04 10.74 -8.99
N ALA A 38 -2.61 10.55 -7.76
CA ALA A 38 -3.45 10.69 -6.57
C ALA A 38 -3.73 12.15 -6.20
N CYS A 39 -2.73 13.03 -6.23
CA CYS A 39 -2.85 14.42 -5.79
C CYS A 39 -3.98 15.19 -6.49
N PRO A 40 -4.14 15.15 -7.83
CA PRO A 40 -5.26 15.81 -8.49
C PRO A 40 -6.62 15.29 -8.04
N ARG A 41 -6.74 13.98 -7.77
CA ARG A 41 -8.00 13.35 -7.31
C ARG A 41 -8.39 13.78 -5.91
N VAL A 42 -7.39 13.95 -5.03
CA VAL A 42 -7.59 14.56 -3.71
C VAL A 42 -8.20 15.95 -3.87
N PHE A 43 -7.62 16.83 -4.70
CA PHE A 43 -8.15 18.19 -4.85
C PHE A 43 -9.48 18.27 -5.63
N ALA A 44 -9.76 17.31 -6.51
CA ALA A 44 -10.95 17.33 -7.37
C ALA A 44 -12.23 16.84 -6.66
N ALA A 45 -12.11 15.95 -5.67
CA ALA A 45 -13.26 15.40 -4.96
C ALA A 45 -13.20 15.83 -3.49
N PRO A 46 -14.03 16.78 -3.02
CA PRO A 46 -14.02 17.14 -1.60
C PRO A 46 -14.29 15.90 -0.75
N ALA A 47 -13.47 15.72 0.29
CA ALA A 47 -13.48 14.54 1.14
C ALA A 47 -14.89 14.24 1.66
N ARG A 48 -15.55 13.22 1.11
CA ARG A 48 -16.70 12.58 1.76
C ARG A 48 -16.12 11.67 2.83
N LEU A 49 -15.67 12.29 3.93
CA LEU A 49 -15.18 11.57 5.08
C LEU A 49 -16.34 10.74 5.62
N GLY A 50 -16.18 9.43 5.62
CA GLY A 50 -17.07 8.55 6.38
C GLY A 50 -17.00 8.91 7.87
N PRO A 51 -17.92 8.39 8.70
CA PRO A 51 -18.00 8.72 10.13
C PRO A 51 -16.68 8.48 10.90
N ARG A 52 -15.82 7.61 10.36
CA ARG A 52 -14.54 7.22 10.96
C ARG A 52 -13.33 7.62 10.11
N THR A 53 -13.53 8.23 8.94
CA THR A 53 -12.44 8.55 8.03
C THR A 53 -11.86 9.91 8.40
N SER A 54 -10.65 9.92 8.93
CA SER A 54 -9.89 11.14 9.16
C SER A 54 -9.38 11.72 7.84
N LEU A 55 -8.97 12.99 7.83
CA LEU A 55 -8.37 13.61 6.65
C LEU A 55 -7.15 12.80 6.12
N PRO A 56 -6.20 12.34 6.96
CA PRO A 56 -5.17 11.41 6.52
C PRO A 56 -5.73 10.14 5.90
N GLY A 57 -6.71 9.49 6.53
CA GLY A 57 -7.35 8.28 6.00
C GLY A 57 -7.90 8.50 4.59
N TRP A 58 -8.48 9.67 4.32
CA TRP A 58 -8.94 10.01 2.97
C TRP A 58 -7.79 10.14 1.95
N PHE A 59 -6.66 10.76 2.29
CA PHE A 59 -5.48 10.77 1.40
C PHE A 59 -5.02 9.35 1.08
N PHE A 60 -4.90 8.49 2.10
CA PHE A 60 -4.53 7.09 1.91
C PHE A 60 -5.56 6.33 1.06
N SER A 61 -6.86 6.65 1.18
CA SER A 61 -7.92 6.01 0.37
C SER A 61 -7.76 6.29 -1.12
N VAL A 62 -7.40 7.53 -1.47
CA VAL A 62 -7.18 7.93 -2.87
C VAL A 62 -5.95 7.21 -3.43
N VAL A 63 -4.84 7.18 -2.67
CA VAL A 63 -3.62 6.47 -3.07
C VAL A 63 -3.89 4.97 -3.23
N CYS A 64 -4.56 4.34 -2.28
CA CYS A 64 -4.91 2.91 -2.33
C CYS A 64 -5.79 2.59 -3.54
N ARG A 65 -6.78 3.44 -3.85
CA ARG A 65 -7.65 3.25 -5.00
C ARG A 65 -6.88 3.34 -6.32
N VAL A 66 -6.04 4.37 -6.48
CA VAL A 66 -5.20 4.52 -7.68
C VAL A 66 -4.29 3.31 -7.85
N TRP A 67 -3.68 2.81 -6.76
CA TRP A 67 -2.82 1.64 -6.85
C TRP A 67 -3.60 0.36 -7.21
N LEU A 68 -4.76 0.12 -6.58
CA LEU A 68 -5.60 -1.04 -6.92
C LEU A 68 -6.08 -1.00 -8.37
N ASP A 69 -6.37 0.18 -8.90
CA ASP A 69 -6.76 0.35 -10.30
C ASP A 69 -5.60 0.07 -11.26
N GLN A 70 -4.38 0.48 -10.91
CA GLN A 70 -3.17 0.12 -11.67
C GLN A 70 -2.88 -1.38 -11.61
N ALA A 71 -2.98 -1.99 -10.43
CA ALA A 71 -2.78 -3.42 -10.23
C ALA A 71 -3.80 -4.26 -11.01
N ARG A 72 -5.05 -3.79 -11.16
CA ARG A 72 -6.08 -4.42 -12.01
C ARG A 72 -5.84 -4.23 -13.50
N SER A 73 -5.19 -3.15 -13.89
CA SER A 73 -4.94 -2.81 -15.31
C SER A 73 -3.68 -3.47 -15.86
N GLN A 74 -2.78 -3.97 -15.01
CA GLN A 74 -1.69 -4.81 -15.44
C GLN A 74 -2.22 -6.21 -15.78
N PRO A 75 -2.03 -6.72 -17.02
CA PRO A 75 -2.35 -8.10 -17.33
C PRO A 75 -1.56 -9.00 -16.35
N PRO A 76 -2.13 -10.14 -15.89
CA PRO A 76 -1.39 -11.09 -15.07
C PRO A 76 -0.11 -11.41 -15.84
N ALA A 77 1.03 -11.01 -15.28
CA ALA A 77 2.30 -11.12 -15.95
C ALA A 77 2.57 -12.60 -16.25
N ARG A 78 2.26 -13.05 -17.47
CA ARG A 78 2.81 -14.29 -18.01
C ARG A 78 4.31 -14.06 -18.12
N GLY A 79 5.07 -14.58 -17.16
CA GLY A 79 6.52 -14.74 -17.26
C GLY A 79 7.37 -13.50 -17.01
N ARG A 80 6.83 -12.41 -16.45
CA ARG A 80 7.71 -11.37 -15.89
C ARG A 80 7.98 -11.75 -14.44
N ALA A 81 9.14 -12.35 -14.19
CA ALA A 81 9.68 -12.40 -12.84
C ALA A 81 9.55 -10.98 -12.26
N PRO A 82 9.05 -10.80 -11.02
CA PRO A 82 9.00 -9.49 -10.40
C PRO A 82 10.40 -8.91 -10.55
N SER A 83 10.51 -7.80 -11.29
CA SER A 83 11.79 -7.11 -11.43
C SER A 83 12.26 -6.88 -10.02
N ALA A 84 13.34 -7.58 -9.62
CA ALA A 84 13.97 -7.34 -8.34
C ALA A 84 14.20 -5.83 -8.24
N PRO A 85 13.82 -5.19 -7.13
CA PRO A 85 13.92 -3.74 -7.02
C PRO A 85 15.39 -3.36 -7.19
N ALA A 86 15.69 -2.63 -8.26
CA ALA A 86 16.98 -1.96 -8.44
C ALA A 86 16.96 -0.66 -7.61
N ALA A 87 16.79 -0.82 -6.29
CA ALA A 87 16.97 0.24 -5.32
C ALA A 87 18.07 -0.24 -4.36
N SER A 88 19.08 0.60 -4.18
CA SER A 88 20.24 0.36 -3.32
C SER A 88 19.84 -0.30 -2.01
N ARG A 89 20.45 -1.45 -1.73
CA ARG A 89 20.22 -2.29 -0.56
C ARG A 89 20.82 -1.68 0.71
N ASP A 90 20.37 -0.49 1.10
CA ASP A 90 20.73 0.17 2.36
C ASP A 90 19.71 -0.11 3.47
N HIS A 91 19.02 -1.25 3.42
CA HIS A 91 18.33 -1.77 4.58
C HIS A 91 19.35 -2.52 5.44
N ALA A 92 19.40 -2.24 6.74
CA ALA A 92 20.12 -3.07 7.69
C ALA A 92 19.73 -4.54 7.43
N PRO A 93 20.71 -5.46 7.33
CA PRO A 93 20.49 -6.83 6.85
C PRO A 93 19.46 -7.61 7.69
N GLU A 94 19.16 -7.14 8.90
CA GLU A 94 18.23 -7.76 9.85
C GLU A 94 16.74 -7.66 9.46
N HIS A 95 16.37 -6.82 8.48
CA HIS A 95 14.96 -6.62 8.09
C HIS A 95 14.68 -6.80 6.59
N ALA A 96 15.70 -7.15 5.79
CA ALA A 96 15.55 -7.34 4.35
C ALA A 96 14.48 -8.41 4.03
N ASP A 97 14.50 -9.53 4.75
CA ASP A 97 13.57 -10.65 4.54
C ASP A 97 12.10 -10.27 4.75
N VAL A 98 11.83 -9.37 5.72
CA VAL A 98 10.47 -8.89 6.00
C VAL A 98 9.99 -7.93 4.93
N VAL A 99 10.87 -7.04 4.47
CA VAL A 99 10.55 -6.09 3.39
C VAL A 99 10.26 -6.86 2.10
N ASP A 100 11.11 -7.83 1.75
CA ASP A 100 10.92 -8.68 0.58
C ASP A 100 9.61 -9.46 0.68
N ALA A 101 9.33 -10.09 1.83
CA ALA A 101 8.08 -10.81 2.05
C ALA A 101 6.82 -9.92 1.90
N VAL A 102 6.86 -8.68 2.39
CA VAL A 102 5.76 -7.71 2.20
C VAL A 102 5.64 -7.30 0.74
N THR A 103 6.75 -7.14 0.01
CA THR A 103 6.72 -6.77 -1.41
C THR A 103 6.18 -7.89 -2.29
N CYS A 104 6.34 -9.15 -1.88
CA CYS A 104 5.74 -10.31 -2.53
C CYS A 104 4.21 -10.40 -2.34
N LEU A 105 3.63 -9.67 -1.38
CA LEU A 105 2.18 -9.57 -1.26
C LEU A 105 1.63 -8.76 -2.45
N VAL A 106 0.77 -9.40 -3.23
CA VAL A 106 0.07 -8.74 -4.34
C VAL A 106 -1.37 -8.44 -3.93
N GLY A 107 -1.84 -7.23 -4.20
CA GLY A 107 -3.24 -6.86 -4.05
C GLY A 107 -3.69 -6.50 -2.61
N PRO A 108 -4.97 -6.75 -2.25
CA PRO A 108 -5.59 -6.26 -1.01
C PRO A 108 -4.88 -6.62 0.31
N PRO A 109 -4.31 -7.84 0.50
CA PRO A 109 -3.56 -8.19 1.72
C PRO A 109 -2.41 -7.24 2.06
N ARG A 110 -1.67 -6.77 1.04
CA ARG A 110 -0.58 -5.82 1.23
C ARG A 110 -1.06 -4.50 1.80
N LEU A 111 -2.10 -3.92 1.20
CA LEU A 111 -2.64 -2.64 1.65
C LEU A 111 -3.22 -2.74 3.06
N ALA A 112 -3.95 -3.81 3.36
CA ALA A 112 -4.49 -4.04 4.70
C ALA A 112 -3.36 -4.10 5.75
N PHE A 113 -2.28 -4.82 5.45
CA PHE A 113 -1.11 -4.90 6.33
C PHE A 113 -0.44 -3.55 6.53
N MET A 114 -0.21 -2.79 5.46
CA MET A 114 0.47 -1.49 5.53
C MET A 114 -0.36 -0.45 6.28
N LEU A 115 -1.65 -0.35 6.01
CA LEU A 115 -2.53 0.62 6.67
C LEU A 115 -2.62 0.37 8.19
N VAL A 116 -2.72 -0.89 8.59
CA VAL A 116 -2.90 -1.22 10.01
C VAL A 116 -1.56 -1.27 10.75
N THR A 117 -0.57 -1.96 10.19
CA THR A 117 0.69 -2.26 10.90
C THR A 117 1.70 -1.14 10.78
N LEU A 118 1.76 -0.44 9.63
CA LEU A 118 2.76 0.61 9.40
C LEU A 118 2.19 2.01 9.63
N GLU A 119 0.96 2.27 9.18
CA GLU A 119 0.33 3.59 9.34
C GLU A 119 -0.48 3.73 10.64
N GLY A 120 -0.77 2.61 11.32
CA GLY A 120 -1.45 2.59 12.62
C GLY A 120 -2.96 2.78 12.57
N PHE A 121 -3.60 2.64 11.40
CA PHE A 121 -5.06 2.72 11.29
C PHE A 121 -5.74 1.55 12.00
N SER A 122 -6.87 1.82 12.66
CA SER A 122 -7.74 0.76 13.19
C SER A 122 -8.32 -0.09 12.06
N TYR A 123 -8.75 -1.32 12.35
CA TYR A 123 -9.37 -2.20 11.35
C TYR A 123 -10.57 -1.56 10.65
N ALA A 124 -11.36 -0.80 11.39
CA ALA A 124 -12.53 -0.12 10.86
C ALA A 124 -12.17 1.15 10.06
N GLU A 125 -11.05 1.83 10.35
CA GLU A 125 -10.55 2.90 9.46
C GLU A 125 -9.98 2.31 8.17
N ALA A 126 -9.19 1.24 8.25
CA ALA A 126 -8.66 0.56 7.08
C ALA A 126 -9.78 0.03 6.16
N ALA A 127 -10.87 -0.47 6.75
CA ALA A 127 -12.07 -0.90 6.03
C ALA A 127 -12.71 0.24 5.23
N GLU A 128 -12.87 1.41 5.84
CA GLU A 128 -13.37 2.62 5.18
C GLU A 128 -12.43 3.12 4.08
N ILE A 129 -11.12 3.13 4.36
CA ILE A 129 -10.06 3.54 3.42
C ILE A 129 -10.08 2.67 2.16
N LEU A 130 -10.22 1.35 2.34
CA LEU A 130 -10.22 0.37 1.25
C LEU A 130 -11.60 0.20 0.60
N GLY A 131 -12.67 0.68 1.24
CA GLY A 131 -14.06 0.49 0.79
C GLY A 131 -14.51 -0.98 0.88
N VAL A 132 -14.12 -1.70 1.94
CA VAL A 132 -14.44 -3.12 2.15
C VAL A 132 -14.93 -3.39 3.58
N PRO A 133 -15.64 -4.51 3.84
CA PRO A 133 -16.03 -4.87 5.21
C PRO A 133 -14.83 -5.11 6.15
N VAL A 134 -14.99 -4.80 7.44
CA VAL A 134 -13.94 -5.01 8.47
C VAL A 134 -13.46 -6.46 8.51
N ASP A 135 -14.37 -7.43 8.34
CA ASP A 135 -14.00 -8.84 8.34
C ASP A 135 -13.16 -9.24 7.13
N ARG A 136 -13.27 -8.53 6.01
CA ARG A 136 -12.34 -8.68 4.89
C ARG A 136 -10.95 -8.19 5.28
N VAL A 137 -10.83 -7.03 5.94
CA VAL A 137 -9.54 -6.50 6.42
C VAL A 137 -8.86 -7.49 7.35
N LYS A 138 -9.59 -8.08 8.30
CA LYS A 138 -9.05 -9.11 9.21
C LYS A 138 -8.51 -10.32 8.46
N ARG A 139 -9.26 -10.81 7.47
CA ARG A 139 -8.83 -11.93 6.62
C ARG A 139 -7.59 -11.58 5.81
N ASP A 140 -7.57 -10.41 5.19
CA ASP A 140 -6.47 -9.91 4.38
C ASP A 140 -5.19 -9.76 5.24
N LEU A 141 -5.32 -9.31 6.49
CA LEU A 141 -4.22 -9.27 7.46
C LEU A 141 -3.70 -10.65 7.84
N LEU A 142 -4.60 -11.61 8.08
CA LEU A 142 -4.20 -12.99 8.36
C LEU A 142 -3.42 -13.56 7.17
N GLN A 143 -3.91 -13.37 5.95
CA GLN A 143 -3.23 -13.81 4.73
C GLN A 143 -1.85 -13.16 4.59
N ALA A 144 -1.75 -11.85 4.83
CA ALA A 144 -0.48 -11.14 4.82
C ALA A 144 0.52 -11.73 5.83
N ARG A 145 0.08 -11.95 7.07
CA ARG A 145 0.93 -12.52 8.14
C ARG A 145 1.40 -13.94 7.83
N LEU A 146 0.51 -14.79 7.31
CA LEU A 146 0.86 -16.16 6.92
C LEU A 146 1.88 -16.18 5.78
N ALA A 147 1.67 -15.35 4.75
CA ALA A 147 2.62 -15.23 3.65
C ALA A 147 3.98 -14.69 4.11
N ILE A 148 4.01 -13.68 4.99
CA ILE A 148 5.26 -13.18 5.57
C ILE A 148 5.96 -14.26 6.40
N GLY A 149 5.21 -14.97 7.25
CA GLY A 149 5.75 -16.08 8.05
C GLY A 149 6.32 -17.20 7.18
N ALA A 150 5.68 -17.53 6.06
CA ALA A 150 6.17 -18.54 5.12
C ALA A 150 7.48 -18.12 4.44
N CYS A 151 7.59 -16.86 3.99
CA CYS A 151 8.80 -16.31 3.39
C CYS A 151 9.97 -16.25 4.38
N VAL A 152 9.72 -15.80 5.61
CA VAL A 152 10.75 -15.71 6.65
C VAL A 152 11.20 -17.10 7.13
N ALA A 153 10.29 -18.09 7.18
CA ALA A 153 10.65 -19.46 7.55
C ALA A 153 11.45 -20.21 6.47
N HIS A 154 11.35 -19.80 5.21
CA HIS A 154 12.06 -20.40 4.08
C HIS A 154 12.76 -19.32 3.23
N PRO A 155 13.86 -18.74 3.72
CA PRO A 155 14.64 -17.76 2.96
C PRO A 155 15.20 -18.43 1.68
N GLY A 156 14.46 -18.31 0.58
CA GLY A 156 14.78 -18.93 -0.71
C GLY A 156 13.60 -19.60 -1.45
N ALA A 157 12.46 -19.82 -0.80
CA ALA A 157 11.27 -20.37 -1.44
C ALA A 157 10.30 -19.24 -1.85
N GLY A 158 10.63 -18.52 -2.92
CA GLY A 158 9.65 -17.68 -3.60
C GLY A 158 8.40 -18.50 -4.00
N PRO A 159 7.20 -17.89 -4.07
CA PRO A 159 6.00 -18.62 -4.39
C PRO A 159 6.14 -19.20 -5.81
N ARG A 160 6.20 -20.53 -5.91
CA ARG A 160 6.24 -21.22 -7.19
C ARG A 160 4.92 -20.94 -7.91
N PRO A 161 4.93 -20.30 -9.10
CA PRO A 161 3.72 -20.22 -9.90
C PRO A 161 3.33 -21.65 -10.31
N GLY A 162 2.02 -21.93 -10.22
CA GLY A 162 1.42 -23.25 -10.36
C GLY A 162 1.85 -24.03 -11.60
N SER A 163 1.89 -25.34 -11.41
CA SER A 163 2.17 -26.39 -12.40
C SER A 163 1.16 -26.44 -13.53
#